data_AF-A0A8T4X0Y4-F1
#
_entry.id   AF-A0A8T4X0Y4-F1
#
_cell.length_a   1.000
_cell.length_b   1.000
_cell.length_c   1.000
_cell.angle_alpha   90.00
_cell.angle_beta   90.00
_cell.angle_gamma   90.00
#
_symmetry.space_group_name_H-M   'P 1'
#
loop_
_entity.id
_entity.type
_entity.pdbx_description
1 polymer ?
#
loop_
_entity_poly.entity_id
_entity_poly.type
_entity_poly.pdbx_seq_one_letter_code
_entity_poly.pdbx_strand_id
1 'polypeptide(L)'
;MESLKEWATVVRALENGDQTVLLRKGGILDVTSGFRIESKKFLLFPTQEHQEHNHIKPQFHKYLEQVKSNPPKNGFNRITSYAEVLAEKDISVEETIKKLSPFHIWSDSYINERRNWKPENPMKAIFLKVHNIPELSIPLKSEYQGCKSWININEEITNGKTVLSNTEIESKLEKFKEIVN
;
A
#
# COMPACT_ATOMS: atom_id res chain seq x y z
N MET A 1 -16.12 6.55 -0.14
CA MET A 1 -15.30 5.60 0.65
C MET A 1 -13.97 6.25 0.98
N GLU A 2 -13.38 5.90 2.13
CA GLU A 2 -12.00 6.26 2.44
C GLU A 2 -11.04 5.69 1.40
N SER A 3 -9.99 6.43 1.10
CA SER A 3 -8.97 6.10 0.09
C SER A 3 -7.59 6.31 0.66
N LEU A 4 -6.75 5.29 0.57
CA LEU A 4 -5.37 5.33 1.04
C LEU A 4 -4.45 5.69 -0.11
N LYS A 5 -3.72 6.80 0.02
CA LYS A 5 -2.64 7.16 -0.90
C LYS A 5 -1.50 6.18 -0.78
N GLU A 6 -1.10 5.62 -1.91
CA GLU A 6 0.02 4.69 -2.02
C GLU A 6 0.71 4.83 -3.38
N TRP A 7 2.00 4.54 -3.43
CA TRP A 7 2.78 4.53 -4.66
C TRP A 7 2.10 3.69 -5.74
N ALA A 8 1.94 4.26 -6.93
CA ALA A 8 1.28 3.59 -8.04
C ALA A 8 1.91 2.24 -8.41
N THR A 9 3.22 2.08 -8.23
CA THR A 9 3.99 0.84 -8.40
C THR A 9 3.61 -0.20 -7.35
N VAL A 10 3.40 0.22 -6.11
CA VAL A 10 2.93 -0.65 -5.01
C VAL A 10 1.48 -1.06 -5.24
N VAL A 11 0.62 -0.11 -5.63
CA VAL A 11 -0.77 -0.42 -6.04
C VAL A 11 -0.76 -1.43 -7.16
N ARG A 12 0.09 -1.27 -8.18
CA ARG A 12 0.20 -2.24 -9.27
C ARG A 12 0.63 -3.63 -8.79
N ALA A 13 1.58 -3.72 -7.86
CA ALA A 13 1.98 -5.01 -7.30
C ALA A 13 0.87 -5.66 -6.46
N LEU A 14 0.10 -4.87 -5.70
CA LEU A 14 -1.08 -5.32 -4.97
C LEU A 14 -2.15 -5.89 -5.92
N GLU A 15 -2.42 -5.19 -7.04
CA GLU A 15 -3.39 -5.60 -8.07
C GLU A 15 -3.02 -6.88 -8.81
N ASN A 16 -1.75 -7.27 -8.77
CA ASN A 16 -1.22 -8.49 -9.39
C ASN A 16 -0.92 -9.60 -8.37
N GLY A 17 -1.14 -9.36 -7.06
CA GLY A 17 -0.91 -10.35 -6.00
C GLY A 17 0.56 -10.57 -5.63
N ASP A 18 1.47 -9.80 -6.23
CA ASP A 18 2.91 -9.81 -5.94
C ASP A 18 3.23 -9.13 -4.59
N GLN A 19 2.30 -8.31 -4.08
CA GLN A 19 2.36 -7.71 -2.75
C GLN A 19 1.03 -7.96 -2.02
N THR A 20 1.11 -8.22 -0.71
CA THR A 20 -0.07 -8.33 0.15
C THR A 20 0.09 -7.59 1.47
N VAL A 21 1.28 -7.07 1.79
CA VAL A 21 1.55 -6.31 3.01
C VAL A 21 1.93 -4.88 2.69
N LEU A 22 1.35 -3.93 3.43
CA LEU A 22 1.85 -2.56 3.52
C LEU A 22 2.67 -2.36 4.80
N LEU A 23 3.77 -1.62 4.69
CA LEU A 23 4.60 -1.20 5.81
C LEU A 23 4.54 0.33 5.94
N ARG A 24 4.00 0.83 7.06
CA ARG A 24 3.71 2.25 7.26
C ARG A 24 4.29 2.75 8.58
N LYS A 25 4.99 3.88 8.52
CA LYS A 25 5.46 4.65 9.70
C LYS A 25 4.53 5.80 10.09
N GLY A 26 3.59 6.14 9.22
CA GLY A 26 2.81 7.39 9.28
C GLY A 26 3.41 8.46 8.36
N GLY A 27 2.59 9.41 7.93
CA GLY A 27 3.01 10.61 7.23
C GLY A 27 3.64 11.66 8.16
N ILE A 28 4.06 12.78 7.58
CA ILE A 28 4.63 13.92 8.34
C ILE A 28 3.65 14.46 9.39
N LEU A 29 2.34 14.29 9.19
CA LEU A 29 1.26 14.76 10.06
C LEU A 29 0.75 13.69 11.05
N ASP A 30 1.12 12.41 10.88
CA ASP A 30 0.69 11.28 11.74
C ASP A 30 1.62 11.11 12.97
N VAL A 31 2.28 12.20 13.34
CA VAL A 31 3.60 12.28 14.01
C VAL A 31 3.64 11.73 15.42
N THR A 32 2.55 11.93 16.16
CA THR A 32 2.51 11.71 17.61
C THR A 32 1.88 10.38 18.00
N SER A 33 1.28 9.65 17.05
CA SER A 33 0.59 8.38 17.35
C SER A 33 0.85 7.24 16.36
N GLY A 34 1.74 7.44 15.40
CA GLY A 34 2.01 6.48 14.33
C GLY A 34 0.90 6.45 13.26
N PHE A 35 1.07 5.61 12.25
CA PHE A 35 0.04 5.42 11.21
C PHE A 35 -1.23 4.85 11.83
N ARG A 36 -2.40 5.43 11.55
CA ARG A 36 -3.69 4.87 11.96
C ARG A 36 -4.46 4.39 10.74
N ILE A 37 -5.12 3.24 10.90
CA ILE A 37 -6.05 2.73 9.89
C ILE A 37 -7.39 3.41 10.13
N GLU A 38 -7.80 4.30 9.21
CA GLU A 38 -9.07 5.04 9.31
C GLU A 38 -10.26 4.20 8.84
N SER A 39 -10.03 3.24 7.95
CA SER A 39 -11.05 2.29 7.48
C SER A 39 -10.48 0.90 7.24
N LYS A 40 -11.27 -0.14 7.55
CA LYS A 40 -10.93 -1.54 7.23
C LYS A 40 -11.18 -1.91 5.77
N LYS A 41 -11.92 -1.08 5.02
CA LYS A 41 -12.16 -1.23 3.58
C LYS A 41 -12.01 0.12 2.89
N PHE A 42 -11.11 0.22 1.91
CA PHE A 42 -10.75 1.51 1.31
C PHE A 42 -10.26 1.37 -0.12
N LEU A 43 -10.35 2.45 -0.89
CA LEU A 43 -9.78 2.51 -2.22
C LEU A 43 -8.28 2.72 -2.17
N LEU A 44 -7.56 2.10 -3.10
CA LEU A 44 -6.15 2.39 -3.31
C LEU A 44 -6.07 3.61 -4.23
N PHE A 45 -5.44 4.70 -3.75
CA PHE A 45 -5.27 5.93 -4.51
C PHE A 45 -3.82 6.06 -4.98
N PRO A 46 -3.50 5.73 -6.25
CA PRO A 46 -2.15 5.77 -6.76
C PRO A 46 -1.53 7.17 -6.73
N THR A 47 -0.35 7.31 -6.15
CA THR A 47 0.47 8.53 -6.21
C THR A 47 1.71 8.28 -7.04
N GLN A 48 2.18 9.30 -7.76
CA GLN A 48 3.35 9.19 -8.65
C GLN A 48 4.68 9.56 -7.98
N GLU A 49 4.63 10.16 -6.79
CA GLU A 49 5.77 10.76 -6.10
C GLU A 49 6.78 9.72 -5.56
N HIS A 50 8.09 10.01 -5.67
CA HIS A 50 9.20 9.31 -5.00
C HIS A 50 9.36 7.80 -5.30
N GLN A 51 8.86 7.34 -6.44
CA GLN A 51 9.01 5.96 -6.89
C GLN A 51 10.27 5.81 -7.75
N GLU A 52 11.35 5.35 -7.13
CA GLU A 52 12.65 5.16 -7.77
C GLU A 52 13.03 3.69 -7.83
N HIS A 53 13.88 3.33 -8.79
CA HIS A 53 14.35 1.95 -9.00
C HIS A 53 15.05 1.38 -7.76
N ASN A 54 15.83 2.20 -7.05
CA ASN A 54 16.53 1.82 -5.81
C ASN A 54 15.58 1.51 -4.63
N HIS A 55 14.33 1.99 -4.66
CA HIS A 55 13.32 1.75 -3.62
C HIS A 55 12.55 0.43 -3.83
N ILE A 56 12.70 -0.20 -4.99
CA ILE A 56 11.97 -1.39 -5.42
C ILE A 56 12.96 -2.51 -5.72
N LYS A 57 12.65 -3.74 -5.32
CA LYS A 57 13.49 -4.89 -5.64
C LYS A 57 13.57 -5.09 -7.17
N PRO A 58 14.74 -5.47 -7.73
CA PRO A 58 14.95 -5.53 -9.18
C PRO A 58 13.90 -6.32 -9.96
N GLN A 59 13.43 -7.46 -9.44
CA GLN A 59 12.44 -8.31 -10.09
C GLN A 59 11.06 -7.64 -10.28
N PHE A 60 10.79 -6.53 -9.59
CA PHE A 60 9.52 -5.79 -9.68
C PHE A 60 9.64 -4.45 -10.43
N HIS A 61 10.81 -4.12 -10.98
CA HIS A 61 11.01 -2.89 -11.78
C HIS A 61 10.05 -2.77 -12.97
N LYS A 62 9.56 -3.91 -13.49
CA LYS A 62 8.49 -3.95 -14.51
C LYS A 62 7.27 -3.10 -14.14
N TYR A 63 6.90 -3.02 -12.86
CA TYR A 63 5.73 -2.25 -12.43
C TYR A 63 5.99 -0.74 -12.46
N LEU A 64 7.21 -0.33 -12.14
CA LEU A 64 7.60 1.07 -12.22
C LEU A 64 7.53 1.58 -13.67
N GLU A 65 8.05 0.78 -14.59
CA GLU A 65 8.03 1.11 -16.02
C GLU A 65 6.62 1.08 -16.61
N GLN A 66 5.75 0.14 -16.20
CA GLN A 66 4.33 0.14 -16.57
C GLN A 66 3.60 1.40 -16.10
N VAL A 67 3.84 1.83 -14.86
CA VAL A 67 3.18 3.01 -14.29
C VAL A 67 3.64 4.28 -15.00
N LYS A 68 4.93 4.39 -15.32
CA LYS A 68 5.50 5.55 -16.05
C LYS A 68 5.04 5.62 -17.50
N SER A 69 4.92 4.48 -18.18
CA SER A 69 4.52 4.43 -19.59
C SER A 69 3.03 4.66 -19.81
N ASN A 70 2.20 4.55 -18.77
CA ASN A 70 0.76 4.77 -18.85
C ASN A 70 0.29 5.72 -17.73
N PRO A 71 0.66 7.01 -17.75
CA PRO A 71 0.21 7.95 -16.74
C PRO A 71 -1.32 8.18 -16.83
N PRO A 72 -1.98 8.57 -15.73
CA PRO A 72 -3.38 8.97 -15.79
C PRO A 72 -3.56 10.24 -16.64
N LYS A 73 -4.79 10.49 -17.10
CA LYS A 73 -5.13 11.72 -17.81
C LYS A 73 -4.82 12.96 -16.96
N ASN A 74 -4.35 14.03 -17.58
CA ASN A 74 -4.03 15.27 -16.87
C ASN A 74 -5.23 15.79 -16.07
N GLY A 75 -5.03 16.10 -14.79
CA GLY A 75 -6.10 16.52 -13.87
C GLY A 75 -6.95 15.39 -13.29
N PHE A 76 -6.62 14.12 -13.57
CA PHE A 76 -7.34 12.96 -13.05
C PHE A 76 -6.41 11.97 -12.36
N ASN A 77 -6.96 11.24 -11.40
CA ASN A 77 -6.39 9.99 -10.89
C ASN A 77 -7.14 8.80 -11.50
N ARG A 78 -6.47 7.64 -11.54
CA ARG A 78 -7.01 6.40 -12.06
C ARG A 78 -7.03 5.36 -10.94
N ILE A 79 -8.22 4.99 -10.49
CA ILE A 79 -8.41 4.00 -9.42
C ILE A 79 -8.97 2.71 -10.03
N THR A 80 -8.31 1.60 -9.74
CA THR A 80 -8.60 0.28 -10.33
C THR A 80 -8.68 -0.83 -9.29
N SER A 81 -8.58 -0.49 -7.99
CA SER A 81 -8.62 -1.45 -6.91
C SER A 81 -9.07 -0.87 -5.57
N TYR A 82 -9.63 -1.74 -4.73
CA TYR A 82 -9.82 -1.49 -3.30
C TYR A 82 -9.16 -2.60 -2.48
N ALA A 83 -8.92 -2.32 -1.20
CA ALA A 83 -8.34 -3.26 -0.27
C ALA A 83 -9.18 -3.39 1.02
N GLU A 84 -9.11 -4.56 1.63
CA GLU A 84 -9.66 -4.91 2.92
C GLU A 84 -8.52 -5.33 3.87
N VAL A 85 -8.53 -4.83 5.09
CA VAL A 85 -7.53 -5.16 6.11
C VAL A 85 -7.92 -6.47 6.79
N LEU A 86 -7.10 -7.51 6.65
CA LEU A 86 -7.33 -8.81 7.31
C LEU A 86 -6.53 -8.97 8.61
N ALA A 87 -5.38 -8.31 8.72
CA ALA A 87 -4.58 -8.28 9.93
C ALA A 87 -3.68 -7.04 9.95
N GLU A 88 -3.32 -6.60 11.15
CA GLU A 88 -2.34 -5.54 11.34
C GLU A 88 -1.53 -5.78 12.61
N LYS A 89 -0.30 -5.26 12.66
CA LYS A 89 0.56 -5.31 13.83
C LYS A 89 1.54 -4.13 13.83
N ASP A 90 1.80 -3.57 15.01
CA ASP A 90 2.90 -2.64 15.21
C ASP A 90 4.18 -3.41 15.55
N ILE A 91 5.24 -3.16 14.79
CA ILE A 91 6.49 -3.92 14.83
C ILE A 91 7.67 -2.97 15.01
N SER A 92 8.43 -3.16 16.08
CA SER A 92 9.68 -2.42 16.35
C SER A 92 10.94 -3.25 16.09
N VAL A 93 10.80 -4.57 16.08
CA VAL A 93 11.92 -5.52 15.94
C VAL A 93 12.34 -5.63 14.46
N GLU A 94 13.62 -5.40 14.19
CA GLU A 94 14.20 -5.44 12.84
C GLU A 94 13.99 -6.78 12.16
N GLU A 95 14.29 -7.86 12.88
CA GLU A 95 14.27 -9.22 12.35
C GLU A 95 12.85 -9.62 11.91
N THR A 96 11.84 -9.17 12.65
CA THR A 96 10.44 -9.35 12.27
C THR A 96 10.10 -8.60 10.97
N ILE A 97 10.57 -7.36 10.81
CA ILE A 97 10.34 -6.59 9.57
C ILE A 97 11.05 -7.26 8.39
N LYS A 98 12.29 -7.73 8.56
CA LYS A 98 13.04 -8.45 7.51
C LYS A 98 12.31 -9.71 7.03
N LYS A 99 11.72 -10.48 7.95
CA LYS A 99 10.92 -11.66 7.62
C LYS A 99 9.68 -11.35 6.78
N LEU A 100 9.20 -10.09 6.77
CA LEU A 100 8.09 -9.65 5.91
C LEU A 100 8.51 -9.35 4.46
N SER A 101 9.80 -9.39 4.13
CA SER A 101 10.31 -9.13 2.78
C SER A 101 9.58 -9.92 1.67
N PRO A 102 9.20 -11.21 1.83
CA PRO A 102 8.45 -11.94 0.81
C PRO A 102 7.04 -11.40 0.49
N PHE A 103 6.50 -10.49 1.30
CA PHE A 103 5.13 -9.98 1.17
C PHE A 103 5.05 -8.60 0.49
N HIS A 104 6.18 -7.99 0.15
CA HIS A 104 6.25 -6.66 -0.45
C HIS A 104 7.39 -6.50 -1.46
N ILE A 105 7.23 -5.51 -2.35
CA ILE A 105 8.19 -5.23 -3.43
C ILE A 105 9.30 -4.27 -3.05
N TRP A 106 9.18 -3.54 -1.93
CA TRP A 106 10.18 -2.56 -1.51
C TRP A 106 11.56 -3.20 -1.29
N SER A 107 12.61 -2.49 -1.67
CA SER A 107 13.99 -2.89 -1.41
C SER A 107 14.32 -2.85 0.09
N ASP A 108 15.30 -3.65 0.50
CA ASP A 108 15.74 -3.70 1.90
C ASP A 108 16.33 -2.34 2.34
N SER A 109 17.03 -1.64 1.43
CA SER A 109 17.55 -0.29 1.70
C SER A 109 16.43 0.70 2.03
N TYR A 110 15.35 0.71 1.24
CA TYR A 110 14.21 1.59 1.49
C TYR A 110 13.50 1.25 2.80
N ILE A 111 13.26 -0.03 3.08
CA ILE A 111 12.64 -0.44 4.35
C ILE A 111 13.50 -0.02 5.55
N ASN A 112 14.81 -0.18 5.45
CA ASN A 112 15.73 0.26 6.51
C ASN A 112 15.70 1.79 6.69
N GLU A 113 15.69 2.57 5.61
CA GLU A 113 15.56 4.03 5.68
C GLU A 113 14.26 4.43 6.38
N ARG A 114 13.12 3.85 5.96
CA ARG A 114 11.82 4.12 6.58
C ARG A 114 11.79 3.68 8.04
N ARG A 115 12.44 2.57 8.39
CA ARG A 115 12.57 2.11 9.77
C ARG A 115 13.45 3.04 10.63
N ASN A 116 14.48 3.64 10.06
CA ASN A 116 15.35 4.57 10.79
C ASN A 116 14.76 5.98 10.89
N TRP A 117 13.76 6.31 10.07
CA TRP A 117 13.00 7.55 10.23
C TRP A 117 12.07 7.46 11.44
N LYS A 118 12.34 8.23 12.50
CA LYS A 118 11.63 8.16 13.81
C LYS A 118 11.68 6.74 14.39
N PRO A 119 12.86 6.28 14.81
CA PRO A 119 13.06 4.90 15.29
C PRO A 119 12.27 4.59 16.57
N GLU A 120 11.85 5.62 17.31
CA GLU A 120 10.99 5.51 18.49
C GLU A 120 9.56 5.01 18.18
N ASN A 121 9.12 5.20 16.93
CA ASN A 121 7.79 4.76 16.50
C ASN A 121 7.87 3.38 15.86
N PRO A 122 6.91 2.47 16.15
CA PRO A 122 6.84 1.18 15.47
C PRO A 122 6.52 1.36 13.98
N MET A 123 6.89 0.37 13.18
CA MET A 123 6.40 0.24 11.80
C MET A 123 5.09 -0.56 11.84
N LYS A 124 4.01 0.02 11.34
CA LYS A 124 2.72 -0.66 11.19
C LYS A 124 2.76 -1.56 9.96
N ALA A 125 2.62 -2.87 10.16
CA ALA A 125 2.44 -3.86 9.11
C ALA A 125 0.95 -4.18 8.94
N ILE A 126 0.47 -4.17 7.70
CA ILE A 126 -0.95 -4.32 7.37
C ILE A 126 -1.08 -5.35 6.26
N PHE A 127 -1.75 -6.46 6.55
CA PHE A 127 -2.08 -7.47 5.57
C PHE A 127 -3.38 -7.12 4.87
N LEU A 128 -3.34 -7.09 3.54
CA LEU A 128 -4.44 -6.68 2.68
C LEU A 128 -4.98 -7.83 1.84
N LYS A 129 -6.30 -7.91 1.75
CA LYS A 129 -7.02 -8.58 0.67
C LYS A 129 -7.40 -7.53 -0.38
N VAL A 130 -6.97 -7.73 -1.62
CA VAL A 130 -7.11 -6.74 -2.70
C VAL A 130 -8.13 -7.23 -3.71
N HIS A 131 -8.93 -6.30 -4.23
CA HIS A 131 -9.93 -6.53 -5.26
C HIS A 131 -9.71 -5.57 -6.42
N ASN A 132 -9.64 -6.11 -7.63
CA ASN A 132 -9.64 -5.34 -8.87
C ASN A 132 -11.07 -4.95 -9.24
N ILE A 133 -11.24 -3.73 -9.73
CA ILE A 133 -12.52 -3.13 -10.10
C ILE A 133 -12.41 -2.49 -11.49
N PRO A 134 -13.55 -2.18 -12.14
CA PRO A 134 -13.53 -1.31 -13.31
C PRO A 134 -12.85 0.03 -12.99
N GLU A 135 -12.14 0.57 -13.98
CA GLU A 135 -11.43 1.84 -13.84
C GLU A 135 -12.37 2.99 -13.48
N LEU A 136 -12.03 3.71 -12.41
CA LEU A 136 -12.65 4.98 -12.06
C LEU A 136 -11.68 6.13 -12.34
N SER A 137 -12.15 7.10 -13.12
CA SER A 137 -11.41 8.33 -13.39
C SER A 137 -11.88 9.42 -12.42
N ILE A 138 -11.02 9.76 -11.46
CA ILE A 138 -11.35 10.68 -10.37
C ILE A 138 -10.72 12.05 -10.63
N PRO A 139 -11.51 13.13 -10.77
CA PRO A 139 -10.96 14.48 -10.90
C PRO A 139 -10.09 14.84 -9.69
N LEU A 140 -8.88 15.33 -9.93
CA LEU A 140 -7.99 15.81 -8.87
C LEU A 140 -8.53 17.13 -8.32
N LYS A 141 -8.78 17.16 -7.02
CA LYS A 141 -9.18 18.36 -6.27
C LYS A 141 -8.01 18.84 -5.42
N SER A 142 -8.02 20.12 -5.08
CA SER A 142 -7.03 20.72 -4.16
C SER A 142 -7.00 20.02 -2.80
N GLU A 143 -8.15 19.53 -2.33
CA GLU A 143 -8.29 18.78 -1.07
C GLU A 143 -7.53 17.44 -1.07
N TYR A 144 -7.22 16.89 -2.24
CA TYR A 144 -6.43 15.65 -2.39
C TYR A 144 -4.93 15.93 -2.38
N GLN A 145 -4.50 17.18 -2.34
CA GLN A 145 -3.07 17.54 -2.34
C GLN A 145 -2.45 17.40 -0.93
N GLY A 146 -1.13 17.28 -0.88
CA GLY A 146 -0.35 17.26 0.36
C GLY A 146 -0.18 15.89 1.02
N CYS A 147 0.51 15.89 2.16
CA CYS A 147 1.09 14.70 2.80
C CYS A 147 0.12 13.86 3.66
N LYS A 148 -1.20 14.06 3.51
CA LYS A 148 -2.19 13.20 4.19
C LYS A 148 -2.25 11.83 3.53
N SER A 149 -2.21 10.79 4.36
CA SER A 149 -2.29 9.40 3.90
C SER A 149 -3.70 9.03 3.42
N TRP A 150 -4.73 9.52 4.10
CA TRP A 150 -6.13 9.22 3.84
C TRP A 150 -6.86 10.41 3.23
N ILE A 151 -7.72 10.12 2.25
CA ILE A 151 -8.64 11.07 1.63
C ILE A 151 -9.98 10.38 1.41
N ASN A 152 -11.06 11.15 1.39
CA ASN A 152 -12.37 10.66 0.98
C ASN A 152 -12.71 11.18 -0.41
N ILE A 153 -12.92 10.26 -1.36
CA ILE A 153 -13.26 10.62 -2.74
C ILE A 153 -14.77 10.58 -3.01
N ASN A 154 -15.59 10.29 -2.00
CA ASN A 154 -17.06 10.19 -2.08
C ASN A 154 -17.61 9.19 -3.11
N GLU A 155 -16.80 8.23 -3.57
CA GLU A 155 -17.23 7.11 -4.40
C GLU A 155 -17.54 5.87 -3.55
N GLU A 156 -18.59 5.13 -3.90
CA GLU A 156 -18.91 3.83 -3.30
C GLU A 156 -18.74 2.71 -4.32
N ILE A 157 -18.04 1.66 -3.91
CA ILE A 157 -17.79 0.50 -4.77
C ILE A 157 -18.25 -0.76 -4.07
N THR A 158 -19.16 -1.45 -4.74
CA THR A 158 -19.84 -2.63 -4.21
C THR A 158 -19.25 -3.94 -4.72
N ASN A 159 -18.69 -3.96 -5.94
CA ASN A 159 -18.21 -5.18 -6.59
C ASN A 159 -16.78 -5.07 -7.12
N GLY A 160 -15.93 -6.04 -6.77
CA GLY A 160 -14.59 -6.22 -7.31
C GLY A 160 -14.16 -7.69 -7.31
N LYS A 161 -13.31 -8.07 -8.25
CA LYS A 161 -12.76 -9.42 -8.36
C LYS A 161 -11.55 -9.55 -7.44
N THR A 162 -11.58 -10.49 -6.49
CA THR A 162 -10.43 -10.77 -5.61
C THR A 162 -9.20 -11.12 -6.45
N VAL A 163 -8.07 -10.50 -6.13
CA VAL A 163 -6.80 -10.68 -6.86
C VAL A 163 -6.23 -12.08 -6.66
N LEU A 164 -6.21 -12.56 -5.40
CA LEU A 164 -5.75 -13.89 -5.02
C LEU A 164 -6.95 -14.78 -4.67
N SER A 165 -6.79 -16.10 -4.81
CA SER A 165 -7.78 -17.05 -4.31
C SER A 165 -7.86 -17.02 -2.78
N ASN A 166 -8.98 -17.49 -2.21
CA ASN A 166 -9.14 -17.55 -0.76
C ASN A 166 -8.04 -18.41 -0.10
N THR A 167 -7.68 -19.53 -0.73
CA THR A 167 -6.61 -20.43 -0.23
C THR A 167 -5.23 -19.75 -0.22
N GLU A 168 -4.90 -18.96 -1.25
CA GLU A 168 -3.64 -18.20 -1.28
C GLU A 168 -3.63 -17.10 -0.21
N ILE A 169 -4.76 -16.43 -0.01
CA ILE A 169 -4.93 -15.40 1.03
C ILE A 169 -4.75 -16.01 2.41
N GLU A 170 -5.43 -17.12 2.71
CA GLU A 170 -5.36 -17.83 3.99
C GLU A 170 -3.92 -18.27 4.28
N SER A 171 -3.27 -18.94 3.33
CA SER A 171 -1.88 -19.40 3.50
C SER A 171 -0.89 -18.24 3.74
N LYS A 172 -1.04 -17.13 3.00
CA LYS A 172 -0.18 -15.94 3.19
C LYS A 172 -0.50 -15.24 4.52
N LEU A 173 -1.77 -15.18 4.92
CA LEU A 173 -2.19 -14.55 6.17
C LEU A 173 -1.70 -15.32 7.39
N GLU A 174 -1.72 -16.66 7.35
CA GLU A 174 -1.16 -17.51 8.41
C GLU A 174 0.33 -17.25 8.57
N LYS A 175 1.11 -17.31 7.49
CA LYS A 175 2.55 -16.99 7.51
C LYS A 175 2.82 -15.58 8.02
N PHE A 176 2.00 -14.60 7.63
CA PHE A 176 2.10 -13.24 8.15
C PHE A 176 1.90 -13.23 9.67
N LYS A 177 0.85 -13.89 10.18
CA LYS A 177 0.56 -13.97 11.61
C LYS A 177 1.65 -14.69 12.40
N GLU A 178 2.27 -15.72 11.84
CA GLU A 178 3.42 -16.43 12.44
C GLU A 178 4.66 -15.53 12.56
N ILE A 179 4.86 -14.62 11.60
CA ILE A 179 6.01 -13.70 11.63
C ILE A 179 5.81 -12.60 12.67
N VAL A 180 4.60 -12.04 12.76
CA VAL A 180 4.34 -10.80 13.54
C VAL A 180 3.86 -11.03 14.98
N ASN A 181 3.62 -12.27 15.37
CA ASN A 181 3.28 -12.66 16.74
C ASN A 181 4.46 -13.34 17.44
#